data_AF-A0A7X7Y012-F1
#
_entry.id   AF-A0A7X7Y012-F1
#
_cell.length_a   1.000
_cell.length_b   1.000
_cell.length_c   1.000
_cell.angle_alpha   90.00
_cell.angle_beta   90.00
_cell.angle_gamma   90.00
#
_symmetry.space_group_name_H-M   'P 1'
#
loop_
_entity.id
_entity.type
_entity.pdbx_description
1 polymer ?
#
loop_
_entity_poly.entity_id
_entity_poly.type
_entity_poly.pdbx_seq_one_letter_code
_entity_poly.pdbx_strand_id
1 'polypeptide(L)' 'MDSLRSMNNALEYIEEHLTEEIDYSEVSKIAYCSEYHFKRMFSFLAGISLSEYIR' A
#
# COMPACT_ATOMS: atom_id res chain seq x y z
N MET A 1 -17.56 -3.56 -2.31
CA MET A 1 -16.19 -3.04 -2.12
C MET A 1 -15.27 -3.95 -2.90
N ASP A 2 -14.56 -3.42 -3.88
CA ASP A 2 -13.57 -4.19 -4.64
C ASP A 2 -12.22 -4.03 -3.93
N SER A 3 -11.82 -5.07 -3.20
CA SER A 3 -10.60 -5.08 -2.38
C SER A 3 -9.34 -4.78 -3.22
N LEU A 4 -9.28 -5.30 -4.44
CA LEU A 4 -8.13 -5.09 -5.32
C LEU A 4 -8.07 -3.64 -5.80
N ARG A 5 -9.22 -3.03 -6.10
CA ARG A 5 -9.28 -1.61 -6.44
C ARG A 5 -8.80 -0.72 -5.29
N SER A 6 -9.24 -0.99 -4.05
CA SER A 6 -8.79 -0.26 -2.88
C SER A 6 -7.28 -0.42 -2.62
N MET A 7 -6.73 -1.61 -2.87
CA MET A 7 -5.29 -1.82 -2.81
C MET A 7 -4.53 -1.01 -3.87
N ASN A 8 -5.02 -0.98 -5.11
CA ASN A 8 -4.39 -0.22 -6.18
C ASN A 8 -4.43 1.29 -5.90
N ASN A 9 -5.56 1.81 -5.39
CA ASN A 9 -5.64 3.22 -4.99
C ASN A 9 -4.64 3.56 -3.85
N ALA A 10 -4.45 2.65 -2.91
CA ALA A 10 -3.48 2.86 -1.83
C ALA A 10 -2.03 2.78 -2.33
N LEU A 11 -1.76 1.96 -3.35
CA LEU A 11 -0.48 1.94 -4.06
C LEU A 11 -0.24 3.24 -4.84
N GLU A 12 -1.24 3.74 -5.56
CA GLU A 12 -1.17 5.02 -6.28
C GLU A 12 -0.82 6.17 -5.33
N TYR A 13 -1.45 6.22 -4.15
CA TYR A 13 -1.07 7.18 -3.11
C TYR A 13 0.40 7.06 -2.70
N ILE A 14 0.91 5.85 -2.50
CA ILE A 14 2.32 5.63 -2.16
C ILE A 14 3.24 6.12 -3.28
N GLU A 15 2.92 5.79 -4.53
CA GLU A 15 3.69 6.19 -5.72
C GLU A 15 3.76 7.72 -5.87
N GLU A 16 2.65 8.42 -5.61
CA GLU A 16 2.59 9.89 -5.64
C GLU A 16 3.42 10.56 -4.54
N HIS A 17 3.74 9.86 -3.45
CA HIS A 17 4.44 10.40 -2.27
C HIS A 17 5.84 9.78 -2.05
N LEU A 18 6.44 9.12 -3.06
CA LEU A 18 7.74 8.44 -2.92
C LEU A 18 8.91 9.36 -2.50
N THR A 19 8.83 10.65 -2.79
CA THR A 19 9.85 11.64 -2.41
C THR A 19 9.61 12.25 -1.02
N GLU A 20 8.54 11.86 -0.36
CA GLU A 20 8.07 12.41 0.92
C GLU A 20 7.95 11.30 1.97
N GLU A 21 7.58 11.68 3.20
CA GLU A 21 7.24 10.70 4.23
C GLU A 21 5.84 10.13 3.95
N ILE A 22 5.77 8.81 3.73
CA ILE A 22 4.51 8.11 3.45
C ILE A 22 3.65 8.05 4.72
N ASP A 23 2.43 8.60 4.67
CA ASP A 23 1.44 8.45 5.74
C ASP A 23 0.70 7.10 5.62
N TYR A 24 1.18 6.11 6.38
CA TYR A 24 0.57 4.78 6.43
C TYR A 24 -0.83 4.78 7.08
N SER A 25 -1.22 5.83 7.80
CA SER A 25 -2.61 6.01 8.26
C SER A 25 -3.52 6.23 7.06
N GLU A 26 -3.10 7.03 6.09
CA GLU A 26 -3.87 7.29 4.86
C GLU A 26 -3.94 6.05 3.97
N VAL A 27 -2.81 5.35 3.79
CA VAL A 27 -2.77 4.04 3.12
C VAL A 27 -3.80 3.08 3.73
N SER A 28 -3.86 3.02 5.07
CA SER A 28 -4.79 2.14 5.78
C SER A 28 -6.26 2.51 5.55
N LYS A 29 -6.58 3.81 5.45
CA LYS A 29 -7.93 4.31 5.14
C LYS A 29 -8.34 3.96 3.71
N ILE A 30 -7.46 4.17 2.74
CA ILE A 30 -7.73 3.91 1.32
C ILE A 30 -7.89 2.40 1.06
N ALA A 31 -7.02 1.59 1.66
CA ALA A 31 -7.01 0.14 1.51
C ALA A 31 -8.07 -0.59 2.37
N TYR A 32 -8.74 0.13 3.28
CA TYR A 32 -9.68 -0.44 4.27
C TYR A 32 -9.09 -1.59 5.09
N CYS A 33 -7.78 -1.55 5.38
CA CYS A 33 -7.11 -2.52 6.23
C CYS A 33 -5.93 -1.88 6.97
N SER A 34 -5.46 -2.52 8.04
CA SER A 34 -4.26 -2.04 8.74
C SER A 34 -3.04 -2.06 7.82
N GLU A 35 -2.09 -1.15 8.04
CA GLU A 35 -0.76 -1.16 7.43
C GLU A 35 -0.13 -2.56 7.37
N TYR A 36 -0.23 -3.33 8.47
CA TYR A 36 0.28 -4.70 8.53
C TYR A 36 -0.32 -5.61 7.45
N HIS A 37 -1.65 -5.62 7.35
CA HIS A 37 -2.38 -6.38 6.34
C HIS A 37 -2.09 -5.89 4.94
N PHE A 38 -2.00 -4.57 4.72
CA PHE A 38 -1.63 -4.00 3.43
C PHE A 38 -0.26 -4.50 2.98
N LYS A 39 0.77 -4.35 3.82
CA LYS A 39 2.14 -4.82 3.55
C LYS A 39 2.20 -6.33 3.29
N ARG A 40 1.45 -7.12 4.06
CA ARG A 40 1.36 -8.58 3.89
C ARG A 40 0.70 -8.95 2.55
N MET A 41 -0.42 -8.32 2.22
CA MET A 41 -1.15 -8.59 0.98
C MET A 41 -0.35 -8.15 -0.24
N PHE A 42 0.26 -6.96 -0.20
CA PHE A 42 1.18 -6.49 -1.23
C PHE A 42 2.28 -7.53 -1.48
N SER A 43 2.97 -7.95 -0.42
CA SER A 43 4.09 -8.89 -0.56
C SER A 43 3.66 -10.26 -1.10
N PHE A 44 2.47 -10.72 -0.71
CA PHE A 44 1.90 -11.97 -1.23
C PHE A 44 1.58 -11.88 -2.73
N LEU A 45 1.11 -10.74 -3.22
CA LEU A 45 0.74 -10.55 -4.62
C LEU A 45 1.94 -10.20 -5.52
N ALA A 46 2.83 -9.32 -5.05
CA ALA A 46 3.96 -8.80 -5.82
C ALA A 46 5.22 -9.69 -5.76
N GLY A 47 5.29 -10.60 -4.79
CA GLY A 47 6.46 -11.48 -4.60
C GLY A 47 7.69 -10.79 -3.98
N ILE A 48 7.61 -9.49 -3.69
CA ILE A 48 8.63 -8.68 -3.01
C ILE A 48 8.02 -7.87 -1.87
N SER A 49 8.83 -7.45 -0.90
CA SER A 49 8.33 -6.63 0.20
C SER A 49 7.94 -5.22 -0.27
N LEU A 50 6.96 -4.58 0.40
CA LEU A 50 6.63 -3.18 0.09
C LEU A 50 7.84 -2.25 0.23
N SER A 51 8.69 -2.49 1.24
CA SER A 51 9.93 -1.73 1.45
C SER A 51 10.97 -1.89 0.33
N GLU A 52 10.94 -3.02 -0.39
CA GLU A 52 11.81 -3.26 -1.54
C GLU A 52 11.25 -2.60 -2.79
N TYR A 53 9.92 -2.59 -2.93
CA TYR A 53 9.22 -1.92 -4.02
C TYR A 53 9.37 -0.39 -3.97
N ILE A 54 9.27 0.23 -2.78
CA ILE A 54 9.37 1.69 -2.61
C ILE A 54 10.83 2.22 -2.54
N ARG A 55 11.83 1.34 -2.66
CA ARG A 55 13.25 1.72 -2.53
C ARG A 55 13.77 2.45 -3.76
#